data_AF-A0A2E5V677-F1
#
_entry.id   AF-A0A2E5V677-F1
#
_cell.length_a   1.000
_cell.length_b   1.000
_cell.length_c   1.000
_cell.angle_alpha   90.00
_cell.angle_beta   90.00
_cell.angle_gamma   90.00
#
_symmetry.space_group_name_H-M   'P 1'
#
loop_
_entity.id
_entity.type
_entity.pdbx_description
1 polymer ?
#
loop_
_entity_poly.entity_id
_entity_poly.type
_entity_poly.pdbx_seq_one_letter_code
_entity_poly.pdbx_strand_id
1 'polypeptide(L)'
;MQMPLSADQKKSRQFGLLMAFLLLILTFFIEFASLLVLWLLYGVVGLFLCAAIFFPNSLTSFTKVWIRFGYAIGRVVNPIVLLCVYVLMFVFYGFLIKLFRSDPLFLKKQNMKTYWIHEVDNKNPNFEKMF
;
A
#
# COMPACT_ATOMS: atom_id res chain seq x y z
N MET A 1 -13.36 -23.20 15.62
CA MET A 1 -13.17 -23.25 14.15
C MET A 1 -11.78 -23.81 13.89
N GLN A 2 -11.66 -25.13 13.72
CA GLN A 2 -10.39 -25.82 13.52
C GLN A 2 -9.95 -25.65 12.06
N MET A 3 -8.85 -24.94 11.83
CA MET A 3 -8.22 -24.86 10.50
C MET A 3 -7.49 -26.18 10.23
N PRO A 4 -7.58 -26.74 9.00
CA PRO A 4 -6.90 -27.99 8.67
C PRO A 4 -5.39 -27.81 8.82
N LEU A 5 -4.77 -28.68 9.63
CA LEU A 5 -3.32 -28.69 9.96
C LEU A 5 -2.41 -28.64 8.71
N SER A 6 -2.91 -29.05 7.55
CA SER A 6 -2.21 -29.02 6.26
C SER A 6 -2.01 -27.61 5.69
N ALA A 7 -2.90 -26.65 5.98
CA ALA A 7 -2.79 -25.28 5.48
C ALA A 7 -1.67 -24.49 6.20
N ASP A 8 -1.57 -24.65 7.52
CA ASP A 8 -0.52 -24.02 8.34
C ASP A 8 0.88 -24.54 7.95
N GLN A 9 0.99 -25.83 7.57
CA GLN A 9 2.22 -26.45 7.09
C GLN A 9 2.69 -25.86 5.75
N LYS A 10 1.79 -25.71 4.77
CA LYS A 10 2.14 -25.11 3.46
C LYS A 10 2.58 -23.66 3.60
N LYS A 11 1.89 -22.88 4.44
CA LYS A 11 2.22 -21.46 4.70
C LYS A 11 3.60 -21.29 5.36
N SER A 12 3.95 -22.19 6.27
CA SER A 12 5.26 -22.20 6.94
C SER A 12 6.40 -22.56 5.98
N ARG A 13 6.16 -23.51 5.05
CA ARG A 13 7.13 -23.87 4.00
C ARG A 13 7.37 -22.72 3.01
N GLN A 14 6.30 -22.05 2.56
CA GLN A 14 6.43 -20.88 1.68
C GLN A 14 7.20 -19.74 2.35
N PHE A 15 6.94 -19.49 3.64
CA PHE A 15 7.68 -18.50 4.41
C PHE A 15 9.18 -18.83 4.52
N GLY A 16 9.51 -20.09 4.83
CA GLY A 16 10.90 -20.55 4.87
C GLY A 16 11.61 -20.39 3.52
N LEU A 17 10.92 -20.69 2.42
CA LEU A 17 11.42 -20.50 1.05
C LEU A 17 11.68 -19.02 0.71
N LEU A 18 10.75 -18.13 1.05
CA LEU A 18 10.91 -16.69 0.83
C LEU A 18 12.10 -16.12 1.62
N MET A 19 12.27 -16.56 2.88
CA MET A 19 13.40 -16.14 3.71
C MET A 19 14.72 -16.69 3.15
N ALA A 20 14.79 -17.98 2.78
CA ALA A 20 15.97 -18.54 2.14
C ALA A 20 16.37 -17.75 0.88
N PHE A 21 15.40 -17.38 0.05
CA PHE A 21 15.63 -16.59 -1.16
C PHE A 21 16.12 -15.16 -0.85
N LEU A 22 15.51 -14.48 0.13
CA LEU A 22 15.95 -13.16 0.60
C LEU A 22 17.38 -13.19 1.13
N LEU A 23 17.72 -14.18 1.95
CA LEU A 23 19.08 -14.34 2.47
C LEU A 23 20.08 -14.65 1.35
N LEU A 24 19.69 -15.40 0.32
CA LEU A 24 20.52 -15.66 -0.85
C LEU A 24 20.84 -14.36 -1.61
N ILE A 25 19.84 -13.51 -1.87
CA ILE A 25 20.03 -12.19 -2.49
C ILE A 25 20.94 -11.32 -1.62
N LEU A 26 20.75 -11.33 -0.30
CA LEU A 26 21.56 -10.55 0.63
C LEU A 26 23.02 -11.02 0.60
N THR A 27 23.26 -12.33 0.51
CA THR A 27 24.61 -12.91 0.38
C THR A 27 25.26 -12.48 -0.93
N PHE A 28 24.51 -12.51 -2.04
CA PHE A 28 24.98 -12.07 -3.36
C PHE A 28 25.32 -10.58 -3.39
N PHE A 29 24.59 -9.75 -2.63
CA PHE A 29 24.87 -8.31 -2.54
C PHE A 29 26.09 -7.97 -1.66
N ILE A 30 26.50 -8.90 -0.78
CA ILE A 30 27.57 -8.71 0.22
C ILE A 30 28.91 -9.32 -0.26
N GLU A 31 29.07 -9.61 -1.55
CA GLU A 31 30.30 -10.17 -2.12
C GLU A 31 31.57 -9.31 -1.92
N PHE A 32 31.42 -8.03 -1.55
CA PHE A 32 32.55 -7.13 -1.24
C PHE A 32 32.97 -7.09 0.24
N ALA A 33 32.29 -7.83 1.14
CA ALA A 33 32.69 -7.92 2.54
C ALA A 33 33.79 -8.98 2.76
N SER A 34 34.60 -8.83 3.82
CA SER A 34 35.71 -9.74 4.14
C SER A 34 35.31 -11.23 4.13
N LEU A 35 36.22 -12.11 3.68
CA LEU A 35 36.05 -13.57 3.58
C LEU A 35 35.43 -14.24 4.83
N LEU A 36 35.72 -13.70 6.02
CA LEU A 36 35.22 -14.19 7.31
C LEU A 36 33.71 -13.90 7.50
N VAL A 37 33.24 -12.75 7.02
CA VAL A 37 31.82 -12.35 7.04
C VAL A 37 31.02 -13.19 6.05
N LEU A 38 31.59 -13.50 4.88
CA LEU A 38 30.97 -14.37 3.87
C LEU A 38 30.75 -15.79 4.42
N TRP A 39 31.75 -16.39 5.06
CA TRP A 39 31.61 -17.73 5.67
C TRP A 39 30.57 -17.78 6.79
N LEU A 40 30.51 -16.74 7.64
CA LEU A 40 29.46 -16.64 8.66
C LEU A 40 28.07 -16.49 8.04
N LEU A 41 27.92 -15.71 6.97
CA LEU A 41 26.66 -15.58 6.24
C LEU A 41 26.22 -16.91 5.61
N TYR A 42 27.11 -17.62 4.92
CA TYR A 42 26.82 -18.93 4.36
C TYR A 42 26.43 -19.95 5.44
N GLY A 43 27.08 -19.89 6.61
CA GLY A 43 26.71 -20.70 7.78
C GLY A 43 25.31 -20.39 8.29
N VAL A 44 24.94 -19.11 8.38
CA VAL A 44 23.60 -18.67 8.79
C VAL A 44 22.54 -19.05 7.76
N VAL A 45 22.83 -18.92 6.46
CA VAL A 45 21.97 -19.37 5.37
C VAL A 45 21.73 -20.88 5.46
N GLY A 46 22.80 -21.66 5.62
CA GLY A 46 22.73 -23.12 5.75
C GLY A 46 21.97 -23.56 7.00
N LEU A 47 22.19 -22.88 8.14
CA LEU A 47 21.46 -23.14 9.38
C LEU A 47 19.97 -22.81 9.23
N PHE A 48 19.64 -21.72 8.54
CA PHE A 48 18.25 -21.33 8.28
C PHE A 48 17.57 -22.26 7.29
N LEU A 49 18.30 -22.74 6.26
CA LEU A 49 17.82 -23.74 5.31
C LEU A 49 17.57 -25.09 6.00
N CYS A 50 18.51 -25.54 6.82
CA CYS A 50 18.37 -26.75 7.62
C CYS A 50 17.23 -26.62 8.64
N ALA A 51 17.09 -25.48 9.32
CA ALA A 51 15.97 -25.23 10.22
C ALA A 51 14.62 -25.24 9.46
N ALA A 52 14.57 -24.69 8.24
CA ALA A 52 13.37 -24.69 7.40
C ALA A 52 12.96 -26.09 6.93
N ILE A 53 13.93 -26.99 6.72
CA ILE A 53 13.68 -28.37 6.25
C ILE A 53 13.40 -29.33 7.41
N PHE A 54 14.18 -29.27 8.49
CA PHE A 54 14.15 -30.26 9.58
C PHE A 54 13.21 -29.92 10.74
N PHE A 55 12.90 -28.63 10.99
CA PHE A 55 12.05 -28.22 12.12
C PHE A 55 10.84 -27.36 11.68
N PRO A 56 9.88 -27.94 10.94
CA PRO A 56 8.66 -27.23 10.55
C PRO A 56 7.83 -26.76 11.75
N ASN A 57 7.94 -27.43 12.91
CA ASN A 57 7.13 -27.14 14.11
C ASN A 57 7.60 -25.93 14.93
N SER A 58 8.89 -25.54 14.82
CA SER A 58 9.37 -24.30 15.43
C SER A 58 9.13 -23.11 14.49
N LEU A 59 9.22 -23.34 13.17
CA LEU A 59 8.89 -22.35 12.16
C LEU A 59 7.42 -21.95 12.16
N THR A 60 6.48 -22.85 12.44
CA THR A 60 5.04 -22.51 12.48
C THR A 60 4.71 -21.43 13.52
N SER A 61 5.33 -21.49 14.70
CA SER A 61 5.16 -20.48 15.75
C SER A 61 5.80 -19.14 15.35
N PHE A 62 7.01 -19.17 14.77
CA PHE A 62 7.68 -17.97 14.28
C PHE A 62 6.94 -17.31 13.11
N THR A 63 6.49 -18.09 12.13
CA THR A 63 5.67 -17.61 11.01
C THR A 63 4.37 -16.97 11.50
N LYS A 64 3.72 -17.52 12.54
CA LYS A 64 2.53 -16.89 13.15
C LYS A 64 2.85 -15.53 13.77
N VAL A 65 3.96 -15.40 14.50
CA VAL A 65 4.39 -14.12 15.09
C VAL A 65 4.74 -13.11 13.99
N TRP A 66 5.49 -13.54 12.97
CA TRP A 66 5.85 -12.71 11.84
C TRP A 66 4.63 -12.19 11.06
N ILE A 67 3.65 -13.06 10.81
CA ILE A 67 2.41 -12.65 10.15
C ILE A 67 1.63 -11.63 10.99
N ARG A 68 1.57 -11.82 12.32
CA ARG A 68 0.96 -10.82 13.22
C ARG A 68 1.69 -9.49 13.17
N PHE A 69 3.02 -9.53 13.11
CA PHE A 69 3.83 -8.31 12.96
C PHE A 69 3.56 -7.62 11.62
N GLY A 70 3.51 -8.38 10.52
CA GLY A 70 3.14 -7.87 9.20
C GLY A 70 1.73 -7.26 9.18
N TYR A 71 0.79 -7.84 9.93
CA TYR A 71 -0.56 -7.27 10.08
C TYR A 71 -0.54 -5.94 10.88
N ALA A 72 0.25 -5.86 11.94
CA ALA A 72 0.42 -4.62 12.71
C ALA A 72 1.05 -3.51 11.86
N ILE A 73 2.07 -3.84 11.07
CA ILE A 73 2.65 -2.91 10.07
C ILE A 73 1.59 -2.52 9.06
N GLY A 74 0.87 -3.49 8.49
CA GLY A 74 -0.20 -3.25 7.52
C GLY A 74 -1.27 -2.31 8.05
N ARG A 75 -1.61 -2.37 9.35
CA ARG A 75 -2.56 -1.45 9.98
C ARG A 75 -2.09 0.00 9.98
N VAL A 76 -0.78 0.25 10.03
CA VAL A 76 -0.19 1.60 9.98
C VAL A 76 0.06 2.02 8.53
N VAL A 77 0.55 1.10 7.69
CA VAL A 77 0.82 1.37 6.28
C VAL A 77 -0.47 1.65 5.51
N ASN A 78 -1.56 0.94 5.80
CA ASN A 78 -2.83 1.11 5.10
C ASN A 78 -3.36 2.56 5.17
N PRO A 79 -3.52 3.21 6.34
CA PRO A 79 -3.94 4.61 6.39
C PRO A 79 -2.90 5.55 5.79
N ILE A 80 -1.60 5.26 5.86
CA ILE A 80 -0.56 6.08 5.22
C ILE A 80 -0.69 6.03 3.69
N VAL A 81 -0.85 4.84 3.12
CA VAL A 81 -1.03 4.66 1.67
C VAL A 81 -2.34 5.32 1.23
N LEU A 82 -3.43 5.11 1.98
CA LEU A 82 -4.72 5.72 1.67
C LEU A 82 -4.64 7.25 1.70
N LEU A 83 -3.97 7.82 2.70
CA LEU A 83 -3.73 9.26 2.82
C LEU A 83 -2.86 9.76 1.67
N CYS A 84 -1.79 9.03 1.33
CA CYS A 84 -0.91 9.38 0.23
C CYS A 84 -1.68 9.42 -1.10
N VAL A 85 -2.47 8.39 -1.40
CA VAL A 85 -3.34 8.33 -2.58
C VAL A 85 -4.37 9.46 -2.56
N TYR A 86 -5.03 9.70 -1.42
CA TYR A 86 -6.00 10.78 -1.29
C TYR A 86 -5.36 12.15 -1.57
N VAL A 87 -4.20 12.44 -0.97
CA VAL A 87 -3.49 13.70 -1.20
C VAL A 87 -3.07 13.81 -2.67
N LEU A 88 -2.44 12.77 -3.23
CA LEU A 88 -2.02 12.75 -4.62
C LEU A 88 -3.19 12.89 -5.61
N MET A 89 -4.36 12.32 -5.33
CA MET A 89 -5.52 12.54 -6.20
C MET A 89 -6.15 13.91 -5.97
N PHE A 90 -6.62 14.19 -4.76
CA PHE A 90 -7.48 15.34 -4.50
C PHE A 90 -6.69 16.64 -4.42
N VAL A 91 -5.50 16.65 -3.81
CA VAL A 91 -4.69 17.87 -3.71
C VAL A 91 -4.08 18.21 -5.06
N PHE A 92 -3.58 17.23 -5.81
CA PHE A 92 -3.11 17.46 -7.16
C PHE A 92 -4.25 17.97 -8.05
N TYR A 93 -5.42 17.35 -8.00
CA TYR A 93 -6.59 17.78 -8.78
C TYR A 93 -7.04 19.21 -8.43
N GLY A 94 -7.12 19.54 -7.14
CA GLY A 94 -7.43 20.90 -6.69
C GLY A 94 -6.35 21.92 -7.10
N PHE A 95 -5.08 21.52 -7.06
CA PHE A 95 -3.97 22.35 -7.55
C PHE A 95 -4.09 22.60 -9.06
N LEU A 96 -4.46 21.58 -9.85
CA LEU A 96 -4.74 21.71 -11.28
C LEU A 96 -5.88 22.70 -11.52
N ILE A 97 -7.03 22.58 -10.85
CA ILE A 97 -8.15 23.53 -10.99
C ILE A 97 -7.72 24.96 -10.67
N LYS A 98 -6.91 25.13 -9.61
CA LYS A 98 -6.36 26.44 -9.24
C LYS A 98 -5.45 27.02 -10.33
N LEU A 99 -4.66 26.18 -11.00
CA LEU A 99 -3.80 26.60 -12.12
C LEU A 99 -4.62 26.96 -13.37
N PHE A 100 -5.65 26.17 -13.69
CA PHE A 100 -6.55 26.43 -14.82
C PHE A 100 -7.53 27.58 -14.55
N ARG A 101 -7.59 28.11 -13.31
CA ARG A 101 -8.43 29.23 -12.88
C ARG A 101 -9.92 29.06 -13.23
N SER A 102 -10.33 27.81 -13.45
CA SER A 102 -11.74 27.46 -13.52
C SER A 102 -12.30 27.65 -12.12
N ASP A 103 -13.17 28.64 -11.96
CA ASP A 103 -13.80 28.98 -10.71
C ASP A 103 -15.23 28.38 -10.74
N PRO A 104 -15.39 27.05 -10.56
CA PRO A 104 -16.69 26.39 -10.73
C PRO A 104 -17.73 26.87 -9.71
N LEU A 105 -17.28 27.51 -8.63
CA LEU A 105 -18.13 28.03 -7.58
C LEU A 105 -18.39 29.54 -7.67
N PHE A 106 -17.86 30.26 -8.67
CA PHE A 106 -18.00 31.72 -8.79
C PHE A 106 -17.78 32.47 -7.46
N LEU A 107 -16.81 32.00 -6.64
CA LEU A 107 -16.69 32.42 -5.24
C LEU A 107 -16.03 33.80 -5.08
N LYS A 108 -15.58 34.41 -6.18
CA LYS A 108 -15.11 35.79 -6.18
C LYS A 108 -16.25 36.71 -5.75
N LYS A 109 -16.01 37.47 -4.67
CA LYS A 109 -16.85 38.60 -4.27
C LYS A 109 -16.99 39.56 -5.45
N GLN A 110 -18.15 39.51 -6.09
CA GLN A 110 -18.56 40.50 -7.06
C GLN A 110 -19.04 41.70 -6.24
N ASN A 111 -18.57 42.91 -6.53
CA ASN A 111 -19.08 44.15 -5.91
C ASN A 111 -20.47 44.46 -6.47
N MET A 112 -21.41 43.54 -6.32
CA MET A 112 -22.79 43.65 -6.77
C MET A 112 -23.71 43.62 -5.56
N LYS A 113 -24.76 44.45 -5.56
CA LYS A 113 -25.74 44.55 -4.47
C LYS A 113 -26.52 43.25 -4.24
N THR A 114 -26.51 42.35 -5.22
CA THR A 114 -27.34 41.15 -5.26
C THR A 114 -26.60 40.03 -6.01
N TYR A 115 -26.63 38.81 -5.46
CA TYR A 115 -26.10 37.58 -6.06
C TYR A 115 -27.12 36.85 -6.96
N TRP A 116 -28.32 37.40 -7.13
CA TRP A 116 -29.34 36.80 -7.98
C TRP A 116 -28.83 36.72 -9.42
N ILE A 117 -28.70 35.48 -9.90
CA ILE A 117 -28.48 35.19 -11.31
C ILE A 117 -29.80 35.54 -11.99
N HIS A 118 -29.82 36.64 -12.74
CA HIS A 118 -30.98 36.96 -13.55
C HIS A 118 -31.08 35.91 -14.65
N GLU A 119 -32.09 35.04 -14.54
CA GLU A 119 -32.54 34.26 -15.67
C GLU A 119 -32.88 35.24 -16.79
N VAL A 120 -32.21 35.06 -17.92
CA VAL A 120 -32.51 35.81 -19.14
C VAL A 120 -33.97 35.49 -19.45
N ASP A 121 -34.83 36.51 -19.45
CA ASP A 121 -36.24 36.41 -19.82
C ASP A 121 -36.34 35.77 -21.21
N ASN A 122 -36.48 34.45 -21.24
CA ASN A 122 -36.67 33.70 -22.45
C ASN A 122 -38.10 33.95 -22.88
N LYS A 123 -38.29 34.96 -23.73
CA LYS A 123 -39.57 35.33 -24.34
C LYS A 123 -40.28 34.20 -25.12
N ASN A 124 -39.67 33.03 -25.26
CA ASN A 124 -40.35 31.84 -25.75
C ASN A 124 -39.94 30.59 -24.95
N PRO A 125 -40.57 30.32 -23.79
CA PRO A 125 -40.33 29.11 -23.04
C PRO A 125 -40.92 27.94 -23.84
N ASN A 126 -40.05 27.22 -24.56
CA ASN A 126 -40.47 26.06 -25.33
C ASN A 126 -40.47 24.82 -24.43
N PHE A 127 -41.63 24.55 -23.84
CA PHE A 127 -41.85 23.51 -22.83
C PHE A 127 -41.78 22.07 -23.38
N GLU A 128 -41.77 21.88 -24.71
CA GLU A 128 -41.72 20.54 -25.33
C GLU A 128 -40.42 19.77 -25.03
N LYS A 129 -39.35 20.45 -24.62
CA LYS A 129 -38.04 19.83 -24.36
C LYS A 129 -37.82 19.38 -22.90
N MET A 130 -38.84 19.49 -22.05
CA MET A 130 -38.74 19.21 -20.62
C MET A 130 -39.22 17.81 -20.21
N PHE A 131 -39.85 17.07 -21.13
CA PHE A 131 -40.25 15.67 -20.97
C PHE A 131 -39.45 14.80 -21.94
#